data_AF-A0A1J0LN46-F1
#
_entry.id   AF-A0A1J0LN46-F1
#
_cell.length_a   1.000
_cell.length_b   1.000
_cell.length_c   1.000
_cell.angle_alpha   90.00
_cell.angle_beta   90.00
_cell.angle_gamma   90.00
#
_symmetry.space_group_name_H-M   'P 1'
#
loop_
_entity.id
_entity.type
_entity.pdbx_description
1 polymer ?
#
loop_
_entity_poly.entity_id
_entity_poly.type
_entity_poly.pdbx_seq_one_letter_code
_entity_poly.pdbx_strand_id
1 'polypeptide(L)'
;MKRIYIYTLFFISIVIFNSCSNCKTWGDNNLGGEFTLLEGDKINDRIIIYCIGRENPKDCCTGGIPIVPSREDKKVDYIELTKYDDRWIIAKGINFDKTQGYWIIDKKFDTSWKYDDNGLFYSRIQNHVFGPFDKFIFESELEKRGIKLRF
;
A
#
# COMPACT_ATOMS: atom_id res chain seq x y z
N MET A 1 -35.80 -34.24 4.99
CA MET A 1 -34.41 -34.12 5.49
C MET A 1 -33.36 -33.97 4.39
N LYS A 2 -33.34 -34.79 3.33
CA LYS A 2 -32.32 -34.66 2.23
C LYS A 2 -32.32 -33.33 1.47
N ARG A 3 -33.48 -32.69 1.29
CA ARG A 3 -33.58 -31.38 0.60
C ARG A 3 -32.93 -30.23 1.37
N ILE A 4 -33.00 -30.22 2.70
CA ILE A 4 -32.37 -29.17 3.53
C ILE A 4 -30.85 -29.25 3.42
N TYR A 5 -30.28 -30.46 3.50
CA TYR A 5 -28.83 -30.69 3.32
C TYR A 5 -28.29 -30.15 2.00
N ILE A 6 -29.05 -30.27 0.90
CA ILE A 6 -28.65 -29.77 -0.42
C ILE A 6 -28.59 -28.23 -0.42
N TYR A 7 -29.57 -27.56 0.19
CA TYR A 7 -29.55 -26.10 0.31
C TYR A 7 -28.43 -25.62 1.24
N THR A 8 -28.16 -26.33 2.34
CA THR A 8 -27.04 -25.99 3.24
C THR A 8 -25.68 -26.17 2.55
N LEU A 9 -25.49 -27.25 1.79
CA LEU A 9 -24.27 -27.48 0.99
C LEU A 9 -24.08 -26.42 -0.10
N PHE A 10 -25.16 -25.98 -0.75
CA PHE A 10 -25.11 -24.91 -1.75
C PHE A 10 -24.81 -23.54 -1.12
N PHE A 11 -25.33 -23.26 0.07
CA PHE A 11 -25.01 -22.02 0.79
C PHE A 11 -23.55 -21.99 1.27
N ILE A 12 -23.04 -23.13 1.75
CA ILE A 12 -21.64 -23.28 2.16
C ILE A 12 -20.71 -23.11 0.95
N SER A 13 -21.05 -23.65 -0.23
CA SER A 13 -20.22 -23.46 -1.42
C SER A 13 -20.17 -21.99 -1.86
N ILE A 14 -21.29 -21.26 -1.84
CA ILE A 14 -21.33 -19.83 -2.16
C ILE A 14 -20.44 -19.01 -1.21
N VAL A 15 -20.44 -19.33 0.09
CA VAL A 15 -19.60 -18.62 1.08
C VAL A 15 -18.12 -18.92 0.86
N ILE A 16 -17.75 -20.15 0.48
CA ILE A 16 -16.36 -20.54 0.24
C ILE A 16 -15.83 -19.93 -1.07
N PHE A 17 -16.62 -19.93 -2.15
CA PHE A 17 -16.19 -19.40 -3.45
C PHE A 17 -16.11 -17.86 -3.48
N ASN A 18 -16.85 -17.15 -2.62
CA ASN A 18 -16.69 -15.69 -2.46
C ASN A 18 -15.47 -15.28 -1.62
N SER A 19 -14.78 -16.24 -0.99
CA SER A 19 -13.59 -15.97 -0.15
C SER A 19 -12.26 -15.96 -0.95
N CYS A 20 -12.29 -16.29 -2.24
CA CYS A 20 -11.08 -16.40 -3.08
C CYS A 20 -10.46 -15.07 -3.54
N SER A 21 -10.96 -13.91 -3.10
CA SER A 21 -10.42 -12.58 -3.43
C SER A 21 -9.77 -11.88 -2.24
N ASN A 22 -9.33 -12.63 -1.22
CA ASN A 22 -8.83 -12.06 0.02
C ASN A 22 -7.34 -11.72 -0.09
N CYS A 23 -7.01 -10.72 -0.91
CA CYS A 23 -5.64 -10.23 -1.14
C CYS A 23 -4.91 -9.92 0.18
N LYS A 24 -5.66 -9.48 1.19
CA LYS A 24 -5.16 -9.24 2.55
C LYS A 24 -4.52 -10.47 3.20
N THR A 25 -5.03 -11.67 2.94
CA THR A 25 -4.45 -12.93 3.45
C THR A 25 -3.07 -13.18 2.87
N TRP A 26 -2.76 -12.59 1.70
CA TRP A 26 -1.48 -12.69 1.02
C TRP A 26 -0.60 -11.45 1.26
N GLY A 27 -0.92 -10.68 2.31
CA GLY A 27 -0.15 -9.49 2.69
C GLY A 27 -0.45 -8.23 1.88
N ASP A 28 -1.36 -8.27 0.90
CA ASP A 28 -1.74 -7.10 0.10
C ASP A 28 -2.82 -6.28 0.81
N ASN A 29 -2.39 -5.17 1.44
CA ASN A 29 -3.26 -4.25 2.15
C ASN A 29 -3.45 -2.96 1.33
N ASN A 30 -4.51 -2.94 0.51
CA ASN A 30 -4.85 -1.83 -0.39
C ASN A 30 -4.89 -0.46 0.34
N LEU A 31 -4.20 0.54 -0.23
CA LEU A 31 -4.10 1.93 0.25
C LEU A 31 -4.85 2.95 -0.65
N GLY A 32 -5.71 2.43 -1.52
CA GLY A 32 -6.47 3.14 -2.54
C GLY A 32 -5.68 3.39 -3.82
N GLY A 33 -6.38 3.39 -4.95
CA GLY A 33 -5.75 3.47 -6.28
C GLY A 33 -4.87 2.25 -6.54
N GLU A 34 -3.68 2.49 -7.10
CA GLU A 34 -2.70 1.44 -7.39
C GLU A 34 -1.71 1.19 -6.24
N PHE A 35 -1.95 1.71 -5.04
CA PHE A 35 -1.04 1.54 -3.91
C PHE A 35 -1.45 0.42 -2.98
N THR A 36 -0.46 -0.31 -2.48
CA THR A 36 -0.65 -1.29 -1.40
C THR A 36 0.47 -1.23 -0.37
N LEU A 37 0.14 -1.55 0.87
CA LEU A 37 1.11 -1.96 1.87
C LEU A 37 1.25 -3.48 1.74
N LEU A 38 2.35 -3.92 1.14
CA LEU A 38 2.67 -5.33 1.00
C LEU A 38 3.41 -5.81 2.25
N GLU A 39 2.85 -6.80 2.93
CA GLU A 39 3.50 -7.56 3.99
C GLU A 39 4.14 -8.82 3.39
N GLY A 40 5.44 -9.01 3.63
CA GLY A 40 6.16 -10.23 3.25
C GLY A 40 5.88 -11.40 4.21
N ASP A 41 6.90 -12.23 4.44
CA ASP A 41 6.78 -13.36 5.38
C ASP A 41 6.60 -12.88 6.83
N LYS A 42 7.06 -11.67 7.14
CA LYS A 42 6.95 -11.05 8.45
C LYS A 42 6.42 -9.63 8.37
N ILE A 43 5.87 -9.17 9.49
CA ILE A 43 5.37 -7.80 9.65
C ILE A 43 6.45 -6.73 9.40
N ASN A 44 7.71 -7.07 9.69
CA ASN A 44 8.87 -6.21 9.50
C ASN A 44 9.47 -6.31 8.08
N ASP A 45 8.74 -6.90 7.13
CA ASP A 45 9.06 -6.87 5.70
C ASP A 45 8.11 -5.91 4.95
N ARG A 46 7.29 -5.15 5.69
CA ARG A 46 6.25 -4.28 5.14
C ARG A 46 6.82 -3.12 4.35
N ILE A 47 6.37 -3.01 3.10
CA ILE A 47 6.74 -1.93 2.19
C ILE A 47 5.51 -1.39 1.45
N ILE A 48 5.54 -0.12 1.04
CA ILE A 48 4.53 0.46 0.17
C ILE A 48 4.95 0.26 -1.29
N ILE A 49 4.07 -0.33 -2.07
CA ILE A 49 4.28 -0.65 -3.49
C ILE A 49 3.23 0.06 -4.33
N TYR A 50 3.65 0.57 -5.49
CA TYR A 50 2.77 0.90 -6.60
C TYR A 50 2.60 -0.33 -7.48
N CYS A 51 1.39 -0.87 -7.55
CA CYS A 51 1.04 -2.05 -8.32
C CYS A 51 0.99 -1.73 -9.81
N ILE A 52 1.54 -2.62 -10.64
CA ILE A 52 1.51 -2.49 -12.10
C ILE A 52 0.83 -3.72 -12.69
N GLY A 53 0.08 -3.51 -13.76
CA GLY A 53 -0.60 -4.60 -14.47
C GLY A 53 -1.91 -5.08 -13.83
N ARG A 54 -2.48 -4.33 -12.87
CA ARG A 54 -3.85 -4.57 -12.40
C ARG A 54 -4.85 -4.11 -13.46
N GLU A 55 -5.86 -4.93 -13.73
CA GLU A 55 -7.01 -4.53 -14.56
C GLU A 55 -8.06 -3.82 -13.71
N ASN A 56 -8.22 -4.24 -12.45
CA ASN A 56 -9.07 -3.60 -11.45
C ASN A 56 -8.24 -3.23 -10.19
N PRO A 57 -8.41 -2.01 -9.62
CA PRO A 57 -7.75 -1.63 -8.37
C PRO A 57 -8.07 -2.54 -7.16
N LYS A 58 -9.11 -3.38 -7.26
CA LYS A 58 -9.49 -4.37 -6.24
C LYS A 58 -8.75 -5.71 -6.40
N ASP A 59 -8.07 -5.93 -7.51
CA ASP A 59 -7.31 -7.16 -7.75
C ASP A 59 -6.06 -7.18 -6.88
N CYS A 60 -5.57 -8.37 -6.56
CA CYS A 60 -4.37 -8.49 -5.74
C CYS A 60 -3.13 -7.95 -6.47
N CYS A 61 -2.21 -7.33 -5.73
CA CYS A 61 -0.94 -6.85 -6.24
C CYS A 61 -0.05 -8.07 -6.48
N THR A 62 0.12 -8.46 -7.74
CA THR A 62 1.02 -9.56 -8.10
C THR A 62 2.45 -9.08 -8.35
N GLY A 63 2.63 -7.78 -8.59
CA GLY A 63 3.91 -7.16 -8.83
C GLY A 63 3.80 -5.63 -8.86
N GLY A 64 4.91 -4.96 -8.61
CA GLY A 64 4.90 -3.52 -8.46
C GLY A 64 6.28 -2.89 -8.31
N ILE A 65 6.25 -1.58 -8.14
CA ILE A 65 7.42 -0.74 -7.92
C ILE A 65 7.45 -0.38 -6.42
N PRO A 66 8.48 -0.78 -5.67
CA PRO A 66 8.64 -0.34 -4.28
C PRO A 66 8.81 1.18 -4.21
N ILE A 67 7.96 1.84 -3.42
CA ILE A 67 7.92 3.30 -3.29
C ILE A 67 8.49 3.75 -1.95
N VAL A 68 8.09 3.10 -0.85
CA VAL A 68 8.63 3.36 0.49
C VAL A 68 8.88 2.04 1.23
N PRO A 69 10.13 1.74 1.65
CA PRO A 69 11.35 2.42 1.26
C PRO A 69 11.50 2.50 -0.26
N SER A 70 12.12 3.59 -0.71
CA SER A 70 12.50 3.74 -2.10
C SER A 70 13.57 2.70 -2.46
N ARG A 71 13.75 2.35 -3.74
CA ARG A 71 14.77 1.36 -4.17
C ARG A 71 16.18 1.76 -3.75
N GLU A 72 16.42 3.05 -3.57
CA GLU A 72 17.72 3.62 -3.21
C GLU A 72 17.87 3.79 -1.69
N ASP A 73 16.75 3.85 -0.96
CA ASP A 73 16.74 4.02 0.49
C ASP A 73 16.96 2.70 1.22
N LYS A 74 18.24 2.35 1.37
CA LYS A 74 18.70 1.35 2.35
C LYS A 74 18.60 1.85 3.79
N LYS A 75 17.69 2.79 4.10
CA LYS A 75 17.59 3.46 5.40
C LYS A 75 16.28 3.25 6.15
N VAL A 76 15.30 2.57 5.55
CA VAL A 76 14.07 2.13 6.22
C VAL A 76 14.10 0.62 6.38
N ASP A 77 13.89 0.12 7.61
CA ASP A 77 13.71 -1.31 7.87
C ASP A 77 12.34 -1.76 7.34
N TYR A 78 11.27 -1.09 7.77
CA TYR A 78 9.89 -1.42 7.35
C TYR A 78 8.89 -0.32 7.68
N ILE A 79 7.71 -0.42 7.05
CA ILE A 79 6.55 0.43 7.31
C ILE A 79 5.70 -0.20 8.42
N GLU A 80 5.61 0.49 9.55
CA GLU A 80 4.86 0.06 10.73
C GLU A 80 3.35 0.30 10.53
N LEU A 81 2.99 1.53 10.10
CA LEU A 81 1.61 2.00 10.02
C LEU A 81 1.38 2.86 8.78
N THR A 82 0.17 2.75 8.22
CA THR A 82 -0.32 3.61 7.13
C THR A 82 -1.72 4.13 7.43
N LYS A 83 -2.03 5.32 6.93
CA LYS A 83 -3.39 5.87 6.81
C LYS A 83 -3.53 6.48 5.43
N TYR A 84 -4.73 6.47 4.87
CA TYR A 84 -4.95 7.00 3.53
C TYR A 84 -6.37 7.54 3.37
N ASP A 85 -6.53 8.44 2.41
CA ASP A 85 -7.81 8.88 1.84
C ASP A 85 -7.73 8.79 0.31
N ASP A 86 -8.65 9.40 -0.44
CA ASP A 86 -8.67 9.33 -1.90
C ASP A 86 -7.43 9.96 -2.57
N ARG A 87 -6.76 10.92 -1.92
CA ARG A 87 -5.63 11.66 -2.47
C ARG A 87 -4.30 11.32 -1.79
N TRP A 88 -4.28 11.14 -0.48
CA TRP A 88 -3.06 11.07 0.30
C TRP A 88 -2.88 9.69 0.92
N ILE A 89 -1.61 9.28 1.05
CA ILE A 89 -1.19 8.23 1.96
C ILE A 89 -0.19 8.86 2.92
N ILE A 90 -0.33 8.57 4.21
CA ILE A 90 0.70 8.85 5.20
C ILE A 90 1.23 7.53 5.73
N ALA A 91 2.55 7.46 5.93
CA ALA A 91 3.22 6.26 6.42
C ALA A 91 4.16 6.60 7.57
N LYS A 92 4.21 5.71 8.55
CA LYS A 92 5.18 5.70 9.65
C LYS A 92 5.98 4.41 9.53
N GLY A 93 7.29 4.52 9.50
CA GLY A 93 8.22 3.40 9.42
C GLY A 93 9.29 3.46 10.49
N ILE A 94 10.01 2.35 10.63
CA ILE A 94 11.20 2.23 11.49
C ILE A 94 12.42 2.21 10.57
N ASN A 95 13.38 3.07 10.87
CA ASN A 95 14.66 3.15 10.16
C ASN A 95 15.66 2.12 10.72
N PHE A 96 16.74 1.82 9.99
CA PHE A 96 17.77 0.86 10.42
C PHE A 96 18.44 1.22 11.77
N ASP A 97 18.51 2.51 12.08
CA ASP A 97 19.01 3.01 13.38
C ASP A 97 17.95 2.97 14.49
N LYS A 98 16.80 2.34 14.23
CA LYS A 98 15.61 2.23 15.10
C LYS A 98 14.90 3.55 15.36
N THR A 99 15.22 4.60 14.62
CA THR A 99 14.45 5.86 14.66
C THR A 99 13.16 5.73 13.84
N GLN A 100 12.21 6.65 14.06
CA GLN A 100 10.97 6.69 13.29
C GLN A 100 11.14 7.62 12.09
N GLY A 101 10.72 7.14 10.92
CA GLY A 101 10.58 7.93 9.71
C GLY A 101 9.11 8.11 9.34
N TYR A 102 8.79 9.25 8.75
CA TYR A 102 7.44 9.58 8.30
C TYR A 102 7.43 10.01 6.84
N TRP A 103 6.43 9.55 6.09
CA TRP A 103 6.27 9.86 4.67
C TRP A 103 4.85 10.34 4.37
N ILE A 104 4.76 11.18 3.35
CA ILE A 104 3.51 11.62 2.72
C ILE A 104 3.60 11.26 1.23
N ILE A 105 2.58 10.63 0.68
CA ILE A 105 2.51 10.27 -0.75
C ILE A 105 1.27 10.93 -1.35
N ASP A 106 1.44 11.78 -2.37
CA ASP A 106 0.34 12.32 -3.18
C ASP A 106 -0.01 11.32 -4.29
N LYS A 107 -1.24 10.81 -4.31
CA LYS A 107 -1.72 9.92 -5.38
C LYS A 107 -2.07 10.66 -6.66
N LYS A 108 -2.02 12.01 -6.66
CA LYS A 108 -2.37 12.83 -7.82
C LYS A 108 -1.21 12.94 -8.82
N PHE A 109 -1.00 11.88 -9.59
CA PHE A 109 -0.12 11.85 -10.75
C PHE A 109 -0.70 10.95 -11.86
N ASP A 110 -0.06 10.94 -13.02
CA ASP A 110 -0.51 10.12 -14.16
C ASP A 110 -0.27 8.63 -13.90
N THR A 111 -1.37 7.87 -13.79
CA THR A 111 -1.38 6.43 -13.50
C THR A 111 -1.53 5.56 -14.74
N SER A 112 -1.44 6.10 -15.96
CA SER A 112 -1.69 5.33 -17.20
C SER A 112 -0.60 4.28 -17.52
N TRP A 113 0.46 4.22 -16.72
CA TRP A 113 1.67 3.47 -17.01
C TRP A 113 1.56 2.03 -16.52
N LYS A 114 1.86 1.08 -17.40
CA LYS A 114 1.79 -0.36 -17.13
C LYS A 114 3.14 -1.01 -16.80
N TYR A 115 4.24 -0.27 -16.93
CA TYR A 115 5.61 -0.73 -16.65
C TYR A 115 6.53 0.46 -16.33
N ASP A 116 7.67 0.16 -15.69
CA ASP A 116 8.72 1.14 -15.38
C ASP A 116 9.74 1.19 -16.53
N ASP A 117 9.69 2.25 -17.34
CA ASP A 117 10.60 2.46 -18.48
C ASP A 117 11.97 2.94 -17.99
N ASN A 118 12.88 2.00 -17.69
CA ASN A 118 14.24 2.28 -17.23
C ASN A 118 14.31 3.22 -16.01
N GLY A 119 13.32 3.14 -15.11
CA GLY A 119 13.25 3.96 -13.90
C GLY A 119 12.55 5.32 -14.06
N LEU A 120 12.16 5.72 -15.28
CA LEU A 120 11.48 7.00 -15.51
C LEU A 120 10.15 7.10 -14.76
N PHE A 121 9.37 6.00 -14.71
CA PHE A 121 8.10 6.00 -14.02
C PHE A 121 8.30 6.01 -12.50
N TYR A 122 9.26 5.24 -12.01
CA TYR A 122 9.69 5.31 -10.61
C TYR A 122 10.07 6.74 -10.19
N SER A 123 10.92 7.43 -10.97
CA SER A 123 11.31 8.82 -10.66
C SER A 123 10.12 9.77 -10.63
N ARG A 124 9.12 9.56 -11.50
CA ARG A 124 7.88 10.33 -11.46
C ARG A 124 7.09 10.08 -10.18
N ILE A 125 6.90 8.82 -9.77
CA ILE A 125 6.20 8.51 -8.51
C ILE A 125 6.95 9.14 -7.32
N GLN A 126 8.27 9.04 -7.29
CA GLN A 126 9.10 9.61 -6.23
C GLN A 126 8.98 11.13 -6.11
N ASN A 127 8.69 11.87 -7.19
CA ASN A 127 8.39 13.31 -7.11
C ASN A 127 7.11 13.64 -6.33
N HIS A 128 6.28 12.64 -6.06
CA HIS A 128 5.06 12.75 -5.26
C HIS A 128 5.20 12.09 -3.88
N VAL A 129 6.40 11.63 -3.51
CA VAL A 129 6.74 11.08 -2.19
C VAL A 129 7.55 12.12 -1.43
N PHE A 130 7.11 12.47 -0.23
CA PHE A 130 7.77 13.43 0.64
C PHE A 130 8.20 12.73 1.92
N GLY A 131 9.49 12.86 2.25
CA GLY A 131 10.10 12.25 3.44
C GLY A 131 11.41 11.52 3.09
N PRO A 132 12.00 10.78 4.04
CA PRO A 132 11.55 10.67 5.44
C PRO A 132 11.62 12.00 6.19
N PHE A 133 10.61 12.25 7.00
CA PHE A 133 10.59 13.33 7.99
C PHE A 133 10.74 12.76 9.40
N ASP A 134 11.17 13.59 10.35
CA ASP A 134 10.85 13.37 11.76
C ASP A 134 9.39 13.76 12.05
N LYS A 135 8.92 13.47 13.25
CA LYS A 135 7.52 13.72 13.63
C LYS A 135 7.13 15.20 13.55
N PHE A 136 8.01 16.11 13.95
CA PHE A 136 7.69 17.54 13.99
C PHE A 136 7.55 18.12 12.58
N ILE A 137 8.51 17.81 11.71
CA ILE A 137 8.47 18.22 10.31
C ILE A 137 7.27 17.60 9.59
N PHE A 138 6.98 16.33 9.88
CA PHE A 138 5.83 15.63 9.31
C PHE A 138 4.50 16.31 9.62
N GLU A 139 4.21 16.62 10.89
CA GLU A 139 2.97 17.32 11.28
C GLU A 139 2.88 18.71 10.60
N SER A 140 3.99 19.44 10.52
CA SER A 140 4.03 20.73 9.82
C SER A 140 3.74 20.59 8.32
N GLU A 141 4.27 19.57 7.66
CA GLU A 141 4.00 19.32 6.24
C GLU A 141 2.55 18.85 6.01
N LEU A 142 1.93 18.12 6.94
CA LEU A 142 0.50 17.80 6.87
C LEU A 142 -0.36 19.07 6.91
N GLU A 143 -0.07 19.98 7.84
CA GLU A 143 -0.80 21.25 7.98
C GLU A 143 -0.65 22.14 6.75
N LYS A 144 0.59 22.35 6.29
CA LYS A 144 0.93 23.14 5.09
C LYS A 144 0.21 22.65 3.84
N ARG A 145 -0.02 21.34 3.73
CA ARG A 145 -0.71 20.70 2.59
C ARG A 145 -2.22 20.55 2.79
N GLY A 146 -2.75 20.93 3.95
CA GLY A 146 -4.17 20.77 4.28
C GLY A 146 -4.62 19.31 4.41
N ILE A 147 -3.70 18.40 4.79
CA ILE A 147 -3.98 16.98 4.93
C ILE A 147 -4.61 16.72 6.30
N LYS A 148 -5.74 16.01 6.34
CA LYS A 148 -6.51 15.72 7.57
C LYS A 148 -6.22 14.34 8.19
N LEU A 149 -5.46 13.49 7.49
CA LEU A 149 -5.04 12.18 8.00
C LEU A 149 -4.15 12.32 9.24
N ARG A 150 -4.32 11.44 10.23
CA ARG A 150 -3.53 11.39 11.47
C ARG A 150 -3.31 9.93 11.88
N PHE A 151 -2.18 9.65 12.56
CA PHE A 151 -1.87 8.32 13.10
C PHE A 151 -2.64 8.04 14.39
#